data_AF-A0A8S2XBP6-F1
#
_entry.id   AF-A0A8S2XBP6-F1
#
_cell.length_a   1.000
_cell.length_b   1.000
_cell.length_c   1.000
_cell.angle_alpha   90.00
_cell.angle_beta   90.00
_cell.angle_gamma   90.00
#
_symmetry.space_group_name_H-M   'P 1'
#
loop_
_entity.id
_entity.type
_entity.pdbx_description
1 polymer ?
#
loop_
_entity_poly.entity_id
_entity_poly.type
_entity_poly.pdbx_seq_one_letter_code
_entity_poly.pdbx_strand_id
1 'polypeptide(L)' 'MSSSPHDYIQKGIQNAERATEEDKAHSYEATIKNYMAAAECLLHA' A
#
# COMPACT_ATOMS: atom_id res chain seq x y z
N MET A 1 -7.48 -20.27 -2.84
CA MET A 1 -7.41 -19.79 -1.45
C MET A 1 -7.87 -18.34 -1.47
N SER A 2 -9.04 -18.03 -0.90
CA SER A 2 -9.50 -16.64 -0.78
C SER A 2 -8.68 -15.97 0.31
N SER A 3 -7.92 -14.94 -0.04
CA SER A 3 -7.24 -14.09 0.94
C SER A 3 -8.28 -13.51 1.89
N SER A 4 -8.00 -13.52 3.19
CA SER A 4 -8.89 -12.98 4.20
C SER A 4 -8.85 -11.44 4.17
N PRO A 5 -9.90 -10.75 4.65
CA PRO A 5 -9.87 -9.30 4.89
C PRO A 5 -8.60 -8.83 5.62
N HIS A 6 -8.10 -9.65 6.55
CA HIS A 6 -6.87 -9.39 7.28
C HIS A 6 -5.63 -9.30 6.38
N ASP A 7 -5.52 -10.17 5.37
CA ASP A 7 -4.38 -10.19 4.44
C ASP A 7 -4.36 -8.92 3.57
N TYR A 8 -5.53 -8.44 3.14
CA TYR A 8 -5.66 -7.20 2.39
C TYR A 8 -5.34 -5.98 3.25
N ILE A 9 -5.81 -5.94 4.50
CA ILE A 9 -5.47 -4.85 5.44
C ILE A 9 -3.97 -4.80 5.68
N GLN A 10 -3.33 -5.94 5.98
CA GLN A 10 -1.90 -5.99 6.27
C GLN A 10 -1.08 -5.54 5.05
N LYS A 11 -1.44 -6.00 3.84
CA LYS A 11 -0.77 -5.59 2.61
C LYS A 11 -0.98 -4.11 2.29
N GLY A 12 -2.17 -3.58 2.58
CA GLY A 12 -2.47 -2.16 2.45
C GLY A 12 -1.58 -1.28 3.32
N ILE A 13 -1.43 -1.67 4.59
CA ILE A 13 -0.55 -0.96 5.55
C ILE A 13 0.91 -1.00 5.07
N GLN A 14 1.42 -2.16 4.67
CA GLN A 14 2.80 -2.30 4.17
C GLN A 14 3.09 -1.41 2.96
N ASN A 15 2.14 -1.32 2.02
CA ASN A 15 2.28 -0.43 0.86
C ASN A 15 2.27 1.05 1.28
N ALA A 16 1.44 1.44 2.24
CA ALA A 16 1.37 2.82 2.73
C ALA A 16 2.65 3.22 3.49
N GLU A 17 3.21 2.33 4.31
CA GLU A 17 4.50 2.53 4.99
C GLU A 17 5.62 2.75 3.96
N ARG A 18 5.70 1.90 2.94
CA ARG A 18 6.70 2.03 1.87
C ARG A 18 6.52 3.32 1.05
N ALA A 19 5.28 3.69 0.73
CA ALA A 19 4.99 4.95 0.06
C ALA A 19 5.49 6.16 0.86
N THR A 20 5.35 6.11 2.19
CA THR A 20 5.82 7.16 3.11
C THR A 20 7.35 7.26 3.13
N GLU A 21 8.06 6.14 3.07
CA GLU A 21 9.53 6.12 2.95
C GLU A 21 9.99 6.72 1.62
N GLU A 22 9.32 6.37 0.52
CA GLU A 22 9.62 6.87 -0.82
C GLU A 22 9.31 8.37 -0.95
N ASP A 23 8.25 8.85 -0.30
CA ASP A 23 7.89 10.27 -0.27
C ASP A 23 8.98 11.11 0.41
N LYS A 24 9.47 10.64 1.57
CA LYS A 24 10.61 11.24 2.27
C LYS A 24 11.90 11.21 1.44
N ALA A 25 12.06 10.21 0.59
CA ALA A 25 13.19 10.07 -0.33
C ALA A 25 13.00 10.85 -1.65
N HIS A 26 11.89 11.59 -1.81
CA HIS A 26 11.51 12.29 -3.04
C HIS A 26 11.38 11.38 -4.26
N SER A 27 11.11 10.08 -4.05
CA SER A 27 10.88 9.08 -5.11
C SER A 27 9.40 9.06 -5.51
N TYR A 28 8.91 10.17 -6.04
CA TYR A 28 7.48 10.42 -6.20
C TYR A 28 6.74 9.42 -7.10
N GLU A 29 7.41 8.88 -8.12
CA GLU A 29 6.83 7.84 -8.97
C GLU A 29 6.54 6.56 -8.17
N ALA A 30 7.47 6.15 -7.31
CA ALA A 30 7.29 5.01 -6.44
C ALA A 30 6.25 5.31 -5.36
N THR A 31 6.28 6.50 -4.76
CA THR A 31 5.31 6.98 -3.77
C THR A 31 3.88 6.82 -4.27
N ILE A 32 3.57 7.35 -5.46
CA ILE A 32 2.22 7.30 -6.03
C ILE A 32 1.81 5.86 -6.30
N LYS A 33 2.72 5.04 -6.86
CA LYS A 33 2.46 3.63 -7.12
C LYS A 33 2.11 2.86 -5.85
N ASN A 34 2.86 3.06 -4.78
CA ASN A 34 2.64 2.37 -3.52
C ASN A 34 1.38 2.88 -2.79
N TYR A 35 1.07 4.18 -2.83
CA TYR A 35 -0.19 4.69 -2.28
C TYR A 35 -1.42 4.14 -3.01
N MET A 36 -1.39 4.05 -4.35
CA MET A 36 -2.48 3.44 -5.11
C MET A 36 -2.67 1.96 -4.75
N ALA A 37 -1.57 1.20 -4.67
CA ALA A 37 -1.62 -0.20 -4.27
C ALA A 37 -2.13 -0.40 -2.83
N ALA A 38 -1.83 0.55 -1.92
CA ALA A 38 -2.36 0.56 -0.56
C ALA A 38 -3.88 0.76 -0.56
N ALA A 39 -4.37 1.75 -1.32
CA ALA A 39 -5.79 2.05 -1.44
C ALA A 39 -6.57 0.87 -2.04
N GLU A 40 -6.04 0.24 -3.09
CA GLU A 40 -6.64 -0.96 -3.70
C GLU A 40 -6.79 -2.11 -2.70
N CYS A 41 -5.76 -2.36 -1.89
CA CYS A 41 -5.81 -3.40 -0.87
C CYS A 41 -6.86 -3.08 0.21
N LEU A 42 -6.90 -1.84 0.71
CA LEU A 42 -7.82 -1.43 1.77
C LEU A 42 -9.29 -1.35 1.30
N LEU A 43 -9.53 -1.07 0.01
CA LEU A 43 -10.87 -1.11 -0.57
C LEU A 43 -11.38 -2.53 -0.81
N HIS A 44 -10.48 -3.51 -0.94
CA HIS A 44 -10.83 -4.92 -1.17
C HIS A 44 -10.97 -5.73 0.14
N ALA A 45 -10.40 -5.23 1.23
CA ALA A 45 -10.50 -5.83 2.57
C ALA A 45 -11.93 -5.92 3.09
#